data_AF-A0A4Q3Z1Y6-F1
#
_entry.id   AF-A0A4Q3Z1Y6-F1
#
_cell.length_a   1.000
_cell.length_b   1.000
_cell.length_c   1.000
_cell.angle_alpha   90.00
_cell.angle_beta   90.00
_cell.angle_gamma   90.00
#
_symmetry.space_group_name_H-M   'P 1'
#
loop_
_entity.id
_entity.type
_entity.pdbx_description
1 polymer ?
#
loop_
_entity_poly.entity_id
_entity_poly.type
_entity_poly.pdbx_seq_one_letter_code
_entity_poly.pdbx_strand_id
1 'polypeptide(L)' 'AEAREKITAWKEDYNRNRPHSSLGNLTPRDFAMKSRLETKAA' A
#
# COMPACT_ATOMS: atom_id res chain seq x y z
N ALA A 1 -13.34 16.98 -13.40
CA ALA A 1 -13.19 15.50 -13.29
C ALA A 1 -11.71 15.11 -13.17
N GLU A 2 -10.85 15.66 -14.03
CA GLU A 2 -9.41 15.36 -14.13
C GLU A 2 -8.61 15.26 -12.81
N ALA A 3 -8.76 16.22 -11.89
CA ALA A 3 -7.98 16.21 -10.64
C ALA A 3 -8.27 14.97 -9.76
N ARG A 4 -9.53 14.52 -9.73
CA ARG A 4 -9.92 13.32 -8.94
C ARG A 4 -9.36 12.05 -9.57
N GLU A 5 -9.31 11.99 -10.90
CA GLU A 5 -8.75 10.86 -11.64
C GLU A 5 -7.25 10.74 -11.39
N LYS A 6 -6.52 11.86 -11.49
CA LYS A 6 -5.08 11.91 -11.20
C LYS A 6 -4.76 11.46 -9.78
N ILE A 7 -5.51 11.94 -8.79
CA ILE A 7 -5.33 11.54 -7.39
C ILE A 7 -5.64 10.06 -7.18
N THR A 8 -6.70 9.55 -7.83
CA THR A 8 -7.08 8.13 -7.73
C THR A 8 -6.00 7.25 -8.34
N ALA A 9 -5.49 7.59 -9.52
CA ALA A 9 -4.41 6.87 -10.18
C ALA A 9 -3.13 6.87 -9.31
N TRP A 10 -2.76 8.03 -8.75
CA TRP A 10 -1.61 8.13 -7.85
C TRP A 10 -1.77 7.27 -6.60
N LYS A 11 -2.95 7.28 -5.97
CA LYS A 11 -3.24 6.50 -4.78
C LYS A 11 -3.15 4.99 -5.06
N GLU A 12 -3.67 4.53 -6.20
CA GLU A 12 -3.56 3.11 -6.57
C GLU A 12 -2.10 2.70 -6.80
N ASP A 13 -1.33 3.53 -7.53
CA ASP A 13 0.09 3.27 -7.78
C ASP A 13 0.92 3.23 -6.48
N TYR A 14 0.75 4.22 -5.61
CA TYR A 14 1.45 4.31 -4.33
C TYR A 14 1.18 3.10 -3.45
N ASN A 15 -0.09 2.68 -3.35
CA ASN A 15 -0.46 1.60 -2.45
C ASN A 15 -0.09 0.20 -2.97
N ARG A 16 0.01 0.01 -4.29
CA ARG A 16 0.17 -1.33 -4.90
C ARG A 16 1.53 -1.59 -5.51
N ASN A 17 2.24 -0.56 -5.97
CA ASN A 17 3.41 -0.74 -6.84
C ASN A 17 4.70 -0.16 -6.25
N ARG A 18 4.60 0.75 -5.27
CA ARG A 18 5.76 1.43 -4.70
C ARG A 18 6.22 0.76 -3.41
N PRO A 19 7.40 0.10 -3.40
CA PRO A 19 7.99 -0.39 -2.16
C PRO A 19 8.60 0.75 -1.35
N HIS A 20 8.47 0.67 -0.03
CA HIS A 20 8.96 1.68 0.90
C HIS A 20 9.96 1.06 1.89
N SER A 21 11.14 1.64 2.02
CA SER A 21 12.19 1.14 2.93
C SER A 21 11.75 1.12 4.39
N SER A 22 10.95 2.10 4.82
CA SER A 22 10.34 2.15 6.15
C SER A 22 9.35 1.01 6.43
N LEU A 23 8.80 0.38 5.39
CA LEU A 23 7.95 -0.81 5.47
C LEU A 23 8.73 -2.11 5.23
N GLY A 24 10.07 -2.07 5.26
CA GLY A 24 10.91 -3.21 4.93
C GLY A 24 10.97 -3.51 3.44
N ASN A 25 10.96 -2.48 2.60
CA ASN A 25 10.85 -2.55 1.13
C ASN A 25 9.55 -3.20 0.63
N LEU A 26 8.47 -3.08 1.40
CA LEU A 26 7.14 -3.54 1.02
C LEU A 26 6.27 -2.42 0.45
N THR A 27 5.42 -2.83 -0.48
CA THR A 27 4.00 -2.49 -0.56
C THR A 27 3.31 -1.86 0.65
N PRO A 28 2.66 -0.67 0.65
CA PRO A 28 1.68 -0.37 1.70
C PRO A 28 0.59 -1.44 1.81
N ARG A 29 0.12 -1.98 0.67
CA ARG A 29 -0.83 -3.08 0.63
C ARG A 29 -0.25 -4.38 1.21
N ASP A 30 0.97 -4.74 0.83
CA ASP A 30 1.61 -5.98 1.30
C ASP A 30 1.92 -5.91 2.79
N PHE A 31 2.37 -4.75 3.28
CA PHE A 31 2.60 -4.50 4.69
C PHE A 31 1.30 -4.66 5.50
N ALA A 32 0.19 -4.06 5.05
CA ALA A 32 -1.10 -4.20 5.71
C ALA A 32 -1.60 -5.66 5.72
N MET A 33 -1.37 -6.40 4.63
CA MET A 33 -1.70 -7.83 4.57
C MET A 33 -0.87 -8.64 5.55
N LYS A 34 0.45 -8.39 5.62
CA LYS A 34 1.36 -9.05 6.56
C LYS A 34 0.95 -8.77 8.01
N SER A 35 0.74 -7.51 8.37
CA SER A 35 0.29 -7.10 9.71
C SER A 35 -1.03 -7.77 10.09
N ARG A 36 -1.99 -7.85 9.16
CA ARG A 36 -3.27 -8.55 9.39
C ARG A 36 -3.10 -10.05 9.65
N LEU A 37 -2.14 -10.69 8.98
CA LEU A 37 -1.84 -12.12 9.20
C LEU A 37 -1.18 -12.32 10.57
N GLU A 38 -0.25 -11.45 10.95
CA GLU A 38 0.41 -11.48 12.27
C GLU A 38 -0.61 -11.33 13.41
N THR A 39 -1.55 -10.38 13.31
CA THR A 39 -2.63 -10.23 14.31
C THR A 39 -3.55 -11.45 14.40
N LYS A 40 -3.73 -12.20 13.30
CA LYS A 40 -4.60 -13.40 13.30
C LYS A 40 -3.91 -14.64 13.86
N ALA A 41 -2.57 -14.67 13.87
CA ALA A 41 -1.78 -15.80 14.33
C ALA A 41 -1.39 -15.71 15.82
N ALA A 42 -1.57 -14.53 16.42
CA ALA A 42 -1.41 -14.27 17.86
C ALA A 42 -2.70 -14.55 18.62
#